data_AF-A0A919VHJ2-F1
#
_entry.id   AF-A0A919VHJ2-F1
#
_cell.length_a   1.000
_cell.length_b   1.000
_cell.length_c   1.000
_cell.angle_alpha   90.00
_cell.angle_beta   90.00
_cell.angle_gamma   90.00
#
_symmetry.space_group_name_H-M   'P 1'
#
loop_
_entity.id
_entity.type
_entity.pdbx_description
1 polymer ?
#
loop_
_entity_poly.entity_id
_entity_poly.type
_entity_poly.pdbx_seq_one_letter_code
_entity_poly.pdbx_strand_id
1 'polypeptide(L)'
;MSDRDLEKNNDFKNEENIIEEKKDNTNKKVGFFPRLVATFIDQAVALAISVGLLFAFDGILRLIGFFIADRPTMFFIIYVAINVLYSPILESTKLRATLGKYLLRI
;
A
#
# COMPACT_ATOMS: atom_id res chain seq x y z
N MET A 1 -12.72 29.34 -49.22
CA MET A 1 -12.59 28.64 -47.92
C MET A 1 -13.76 29.12 -47.07
N SER A 2 -14.71 28.23 -46.74
CA SER A 2 -16.02 28.60 -46.16
C SER A 2 -15.93 28.66 -44.64
N ASP A 3 -16.67 29.56 -43.99
CA ASP A 3 -16.69 29.71 -42.52
C ASP A 3 -17.00 28.39 -41.77
N ARG A 4 -17.67 27.45 -42.44
CA ARG A 4 -17.95 26.09 -41.92
C ARG A 4 -16.70 25.21 -41.76
N ASP A 5 -15.64 25.48 -42.51
CA ASP A 5 -14.39 24.71 -42.46
C ASP A 5 -13.48 25.14 -41.29
N LEU A 6 -13.70 26.35 -40.75
CA LEU A 6 -13.00 26.90 -39.60
C LEU A 6 -13.57 26.40 -38.27
N GLU A 7 -14.90 26.31 -38.16
CA GLU A 7 -15.57 25.82 -36.94
C GLU A 7 -15.25 24.35 -36.67
N LYS A 8 -15.23 23.52 -37.72
CA LYS A 8 -14.90 22.09 -37.62
C LYS A 8 -13.45 21.81 -37.23
N ASN A 9 -12.51 22.70 -37.61
CA ASN A 9 -11.10 22.59 -37.23
C ASN A 9 -10.87 22.95 -35.76
N ASN A 10 -11.62 23.93 -35.24
CA ASN A 10 -11.49 24.35 -33.85
C ASN A 10 -12.05 23.29 -32.89
N ASP A 11 -13.12 22.59 -33.28
CA ASP A 11 -13.71 21.52 -32.47
C ASP A 11 -12.78 20.28 -32.40
N PHE A 12 -12.21 19.86 -33.54
CA PHE A 12 -11.24 18.76 -33.59
C PHE A 12 -9.97 19.03 -32.78
N LYS A 13 -9.47 20.27 -32.81
CA LYS A 13 -8.26 20.69 -32.09
C LYS A 13 -8.48 20.81 -30.58
N ASN A 14 -9.73 21.08 -30.18
CA ASN A 14 -10.14 21.16 -28.78
C ASN A 14 -10.37 19.74 -28.21
N GLU A 15 -10.96 18.82 -28.98
CA GLU A 15 -11.07 17.41 -28.60
C GLU A 15 -9.69 16.73 -28.47
N GLU A 16 -8.74 16.99 -29.36
CA GLU A 16 -7.36 16.49 -29.22
C GLU A 16 -6.67 17.04 -27.96
N ASN A 17 -6.86 18.32 -27.61
CA ASN A 17 -6.32 18.90 -26.37
C ASN A 17 -6.93 18.28 -25.11
N ILE A 18 -8.25 17.98 -25.11
CA ILE A 18 -8.93 17.34 -23.98
C ILE A 18 -8.49 15.87 -23.82
N ILE A 19 -8.17 15.19 -24.92
CA ILE A 19 -7.67 13.80 -24.90
C ILE A 19 -6.19 13.74 -24.48
N GLU A 20 -5.37 14.73 -24.86
CA GLU A 20 -3.98 14.84 -24.40
C GLU A 20 -3.87 15.22 -22.92
N GLU A 21 -4.69 16.14 -22.40
CA GLU A 21 -4.73 16.46 -20.96
C GLU A 21 -5.23 15.28 -20.10
N LYS A 22 -6.10 14.41 -20.65
CA LYS A 22 -6.53 13.19 -19.94
C LYS A 22 -5.52 12.06 -20.00
N LYS A 23 -4.61 12.01 -20.99
CA LYS A 23 -3.58 10.97 -21.07
C LYS A 23 -2.34 11.29 -20.22
N ASP A 24 -2.03 12.55 -19.96
CA ASP A 24 -0.87 12.93 -19.15
C ASP A 24 -1.09 12.74 -17.63
N ASN A 25 -2.33 12.48 -17.19
CA ASN A 25 -2.62 12.14 -15.80
C ASN A 25 -2.39 10.66 -15.42
N THR A 26 -1.87 9.84 -16.34
CA THR A 26 -1.58 8.42 -16.07
C THR A 26 -0.11 8.14 -15.77
N ASN A 27 0.75 9.17 -15.82
CA ASN A 27 2.15 9.08 -15.44
C ASN A 27 2.55 10.19 -14.47
N LYS A 28 1.63 10.57 -13.57
CA LYS A 28 2.02 11.29 -12.34
C LYS A 28 2.96 10.36 -11.60
N LYS A 29 4.29 10.58 -11.76
CA LYS A 29 5.30 10.02 -10.87
C LYS A 29 4.80 10.28 -9.47
N VAL A 30 4.26 9.24 -8.83
CA VAL A 30 3.74 9.34 -7.48
C VAL A 30 4.92 9.85 -6.66
N GLY A 31 4.81 11.06 -6.12
CA GLY A 31 5.94 11.73 -5.49
C GLY A 31 6.57 10.83 -4.42
N PHE A 32 7.86 11.04 -4.10
CA PHE A 32 8.51 10.28 -3.04
C PHE A 32 7.73 10.35 -1.71
N PHE A 33 7.08 11.49 -1.43
CA PHE A 33 6.31 11.70 -0.20
C PHE A 33 5.07 10.79 -0.04
N PRO A 34 4.11 10.72 -0.99
CA PRO A 34 3.00 9.77 -0.88
C PRO A 34 3.44 8.31 -0.83
N ARG A 35 4.57 7.96 -1.46
CA ARG A 35 5.15 6.61 -1.37
C ARG A 35 5.67 6.28 0.03
N LEU A 36 6.35 7.24 0.68
CA LEU A 36 6.82 7.08 2.05
C LEU A 36 5.66 6.94 3.04
N VAL A 37 4.59 7.73 2.87
CA VAL A 37 3.37 7.60 3.69
C VAL A 37 2.74 6.22 3.54
N ALA A 38 2.66 5.71 2.30
CA ALA A 38 2.18 4.34 2.05
C ALA A 38 3.00 3.29 2.80
N THR A 39 4.32 3.37 2.70
CA THR A 39 5.23 2.46 3.40
C THR A 39 5.13 2.60 4.92
N PHE A 40 4.92 3.82 5.43
CA PHE A 40 4.77 4.06 6.87
C PHE A 40 3.47 3.44 7.40
N ILE A 41 2.38 3.52 6.64
CA ILE A 41 1.12 2.85 6.97
C ILE A 41 1.31 1.33 6.96
N ASP A 42 2.00 0.77 5.97
CA ASP A 42 2.34 -0.66 5.93
C ASP A 42 3.12 -1.10 7.17
N GLN A 43 4.10 -0.30 7.61
CA GLN A 43 4.86 -0.58 8.83
C GLN A 43 4.01 -0.48 10.10
N ALA A 44 3.12 0.52 10.19
CA ALA A 44 2.21 0.65 11.31
C ALA A 44 1.26 -0.56 11.43
N VAL A 45 0.77 -1.07 10.30
CA VAL A 45 -0.06 -2.29 10.26
C VAL A 45 0.77 -3.51 10.69
N ALA A 46 2.00 -3.65 10.19
CA ALA A 46 2.89 -4.74 10.61
C ALA A 46 3.19 -4.70 12.11
N LEU A 47 3.39 -3.51 12.69
CA LEU A 47 3.56 -3.32 14.13
C LEU A 47 2.30 -3.74 14.90
N ALA A 48 1.12 -3.31 14.47
CA ALA A 48 -0.15 -3.67 15.11
C ALA A 48 -0.38 -5.20 15.11
N ILE A 49 -0.12 -5.86 13.98
CA ILE A 49 -0.21 -7.33 13.86
C ILE A 49 0.79 -8.00 14.80
N SER A 50 2.01 -7.50 14.88
CA SER A 50 3.07 -8.07 15.73
C SER A 50 2.73 -7.98 17.21
N VAL A 51 2.15 -6.85 17.65
CA VAL A 51 1.64 -6.70 19.02
C VAL A 51 0.51 -7.69 19.28
N GLY A 52 -0.46 -7.79 18.36
CA GLY A 52 -1.57 -8.75 18.47
C GLY A 52 -1.08 -10.20 18.59
N LEU A 53 -0.09 -10.59 17.79
CA LEU A 53 0.52 -11.92 17.85
C LEU A 53 1.25 -12.14 19.18
N LEU A 54 1.99 -11.16 19.69
CA LEU A 54 2.67 -11.29 20.98
C LEU A 54 1.67 -11.59 22.11
N PHE A 55 0.53 -10.88 22.14
CA PHE A 55 -0.51 -11.16 23.13
C PHE A 55 -1.16 -12.52 22.92
N ALA A 56 -1.40 -12.93 21.67
CA ALA A 56 -1.91 -14.27 21.38
C ALA A 56 -0.94 -15.37 21.85
N PHE A 57 0.36 -15.22 21.56
CA PHE A 57 1.41 -16.14 22.01
C PHE A 57 1.56 -16.16 23.52
N ASP A 58 1.59 -15.00 24.20
CA ASP A 58 1.66 -14.94 25.66
C ASP A 58 0.42 -15.60 26.30
N GLY A 59 -0.77 -15.39 25.72
CA GLY A 59 -2.00 -16.04 26.16
C GLY A 59 -1.96 -17.57 26.02
N ILE A 60 -1.50 -18.07 24.88
CA ILE A 60 -1.34 -19.51 24.64
C ILE A 60 -0.29 -20.11 25.59
N LEU A 61 0.85 -19.45 25.79
CA LEU A 61 1.89 -19.90 26.71
C LEU A 61 1.37 -19.97 28.14
N ARG A 62 0.60 -18.95 28.58
CA ARG A 62 0.01 -18.95 29.93
C ARG A 62 -0.96 -20.10 30.15
N LEU A 63 -1.73 -20.50 29.13
CA LEU A 63 -2.63 -21.65 29.20
C LEU A 63 -1.88 -22.96 29.48
N ILE A 64 -0.64 -23.09 29.01
CA ILE A 64 0.22 -24.27 29.23
C ILE A 64 1.21 -24.09 30.40
N GLY A 65 1.06 -23.03 31.20
CA GLY A 65 1.90 -22.76 32.38
C GLY A 65 3.24 -22.10 32.10
N PHE A 66 3.50 -21.71 30.85
CA PHE A 66 4.70 -20.97 30.45
C PHE A 66 4.39 -19.46 30.33
N PHE A 67 5.41 -18.61 30.37
CA PHE A 67 5.24 -17.18 30.14
C PHE A 67 6.44 -16.62 29.40
N ILE A 68 6.24 -15.52 28.68
CA ILE A 68 7.34 -14.83 27.99
C ILE A 68 8.12 -14.04 29.04
N ALA A 69 9.35 -14.49 29.31
CA ALA A 69 10.25 -13.85 30.29
C ALA A 69 10.71 -12.45 29.85
N ASP A 70 10.99 -12.25 28.56
CA ASP A 70 11.41 -10.97 27.99
C ASP A 70 10.50 -10.57 26.82
N ARG A 71 9.52 -9.71 27.13
CA ARG A 71 8.51 -9.27 26.15
C ARG A 71 9.10 -8.36 25.07
N PRO A 72 9.94 -7.35 25.37
CA PRO A 72 10.61 -6.54 24.34
C PRO A 72 11.38 -7.38 23.31
N THR A 73 12.19 -8.34 23.77
CA THR A 73 12.99 -9.18 22.86
C THR A 73 12.09 -10.09 22.02
N MET A 74 11.07 -10.71 22.63
CA MET A 74 10.15 -11.58 21.90
C MET A 74 9.30 -10.82 20.89
N PHE A 75 8.88 -9.59 21.24
CA PHE A 75 8.21 -8.69 20.29
C PHE A 75 9.08 -8.41 19.07
N PHE A 76 10.37 -8.09 19.29
CA PHE A 76 11.30 -7.81 18.19
C PHE A 76 11.46 -9.01 17.26
N ILE A 77 11.59 -10.23 17.81
CA ILE A 77 11.68 -11.47 17.04
C ILE A 77 10.40 -11.68 16.20
N ILE A 78 9.22 -11.54 16.81
CA ILE A 78 7.93 -11.67 16.11
C ILE A 78 7.81 -10.61 15.01
N TYR A 79 8.20 -9.37 15.30
CA TYR A 79 8.14 -8.28 14.33
C TYR A 79 9.05 -8.53 13.12
N VAL A 80 10.29 -8.98 13.35
CA VAL A 80 11.20 -9.36 12.25
C VAL A 80 10.65 -10.54 11.45
N ALA A 81 10.12 -11.56 12.13
CA ALA A 81 9.51 -12.70 11.47
C ALA A 81 8.31 -12.29 10.61
N ILE A 82 7.43 -11.42 11.14
CA ILE A 82 6.33 -10.83 10.38
C ILE A 82 6.87 -10.01 9.21
N ASN A 83 7.91 -9.19 9.36
CA ASN A 83 8.46 -8.37 8.27
C ASN A 83 8.97 -9.23 7.10
N VAL A 84 9.68 -10.33 7.42
CA VAL A 84 10.17 -11.30 6.42
C VAL A 84 9.03 -12.10 5.81
N LEU A 85 8.05 -12.52 6.62
CA LEU A 85 6.88 -13.28 6.17
C LEU A 85 5.83 -12.40 5.49
N TYR A 86 5.88 -11.08 5.66
CA TYR A 86 4.89 -10.14 5.14
C TYR A 86 4.79 -10.27 3.62
N SER A 87 5.93 -10.27 2.94
CA SER A 87 6.00 -10.40 1.48
C SER A 87 5.42 -11.73 0.97
N PRO A 88 5.84 -12.92 1.46
CA PRO A 88 5.25 -14.19 1.01
C PRO A 88 3.79 -14.38 1.46
N ILE A 89 3.38 -13.87 2.62
CA ILE A 89 1.97 -13.91 3.06
C ILE A 89 1.09 -13.11 2.07
N LEU A 90 1.54 -11.93 1.66
CA LEU A 90 0.86 -11.10 0.67
C LEU A 90 0.85 -11.73 -0.72
N GLU A 91 1.93 -12.37 -1.17
CA GLU A 91 1.95 -13.10 -2.43
C GLU A 91 1.03 -14.33 -2.41
N SER A 92 0.90 -15.00 -1.26
CA SER A 92 0.02 -16.17 -1.09
C SER A 92 -1.47 -15.81 -1.01
N THR A 93 -1.79 -14.55 -0.71
CA THR A 93 -3.17 -14.03 -0.71
C THR A 93 -3.52 -13.41 -2.07
N LYS A 94 -4.79 -13.45 -2.48
CA LYS A 94 -5.25 -12.87 -3.77
C LYS A 94 -5.01 -11.35 -3.90
N LEU A 95 -4.54 -10.70 -2.84
CA LEU A 95 -4.11 -9.31 -2.78
C LEU A 95 -2.67 -9.22 -3.28
N ARG A 96 -2.48 -9.16 -4.60
CA ARG A 96 -1.17 -8.98 -5.27
C ARG A 96 -0.48 -7.62 -4.99
N ALA A 97 -0.84 -6.92 -3.92
CA ALA A 97 -0.33 -5.62 -3.54
C ALA A 97 -0.22 -5.52 -2.01
N THR A 98 0.87 -4.92 -1.50
CA THR A 98 0.98 -4.57 -0.06
C THR A 98 -0.24 -3.76 0.37
N LEU A 99 -0.71 -3.95 1.60
CA LEU A 99 -1.98 -3.35 2.06
C LEU A 99 -2.01 -1.84 1.89
N GLY A 100 -0.87 -1.15 2.00
CA GLY A 100 -0.70 0.29 1.83
C GLY A 100 -0.84 0.72 0.37
N LYS A 101 -0.35 -0.06 -0.60
CA LYS A 101 -0.60 0.20 -2.03
C LYS A 101 -2.06 -0.07 -2.40
N TYR A 102 -2.64 -1.12 -1.82
CA TYR A 102 -4.06 -1.43 -2.00
C TYR A 102 -4.97 -0.34 -1.40
N LEU A 103 -4.65 0.14 -0.20
CA LEU A 103 -5.42 1.16 0.52
C LEU A 103 -5.28 2.56 -0.10
N LEU A 104 -4.09 2.91 -0.59
CA LEU A 104 -3.83 4.21 -1.23
C LEU A 104 -4.10 4.24 -2.74
N ARG A 105 -4.46 3.10 -3.34
CA ARG A 105 -4.78 2.94 -4.77
C ARG A 105 -3.75 3.64 -5.68
N ILE A 106 -2.47 3.41 -5.35
CA ILE A 106 -1.27 4.03 -5.96
C ILE A 106 -0.33 2.95 -6.49
#